data_AF-H4F4I2-F1
#
_entry.id   AF-H4F4I2-F1
#
_cell.length_a   1.000
_cell.length_b   1.000
_cell.length_c   1.000
_cell.angle_alpha   90.00
_cell.angle_beta   90.00
_cell.angle_gamma   90.00
#
_symmetry.space_group_name_H-M   'P 1'
#
loop_
_entity.id
_entity.type
_entity.pdbx_description
1 polymer ?
#
loop_
_entity_poly.entity_id
_entity_poly.type
_entity_poly.pdbx_seq_one_letter_code
_entity_poly.pdbx_strand_id
1 'polypeptide(L)'
;MTKQVRRPPPDPYRKARFREIAREIVAKDRYNRKYGLSVDTAGAIANALERAYREGISGGGSQLAPIIEYPADGLIDWALIPPRPRNAFWSICLFTLSRDNKPAPGGYLVPATTERGTSGWMLVIPQRTHEKVLGDKTIVPLVRLGVLEADDDNPAHLVVSNRGKETWFQFLQRGGRFPDDLTNL
;
A
#
# COMPACT_ATOMS: atom_id res chain seq x y z
N MET A 1 -16.84 -26.20 -35.60
CA MET A 1 -16.35 -24.90 -35.11
C MET A 1 -16.82 -24.69 -33.68
N THR A 2 -15.99 -25.00 -32.69
CA THR A 2 -16.30 -24.73 -31.28
C THR A 2 -15.96 -23.28 -30.96
N LYS A 3 -16.97 -22.48 -30.61
CA LYS A 3 -16.79 -21.11 -30.09
C LYS A 3 -15.90 -21.19 -28.84
N GLN A 4 -14.67 -20.71 -28.93
CA GLN A 4 -13.89 -20.41 -27.73
C GLN A 4 -14.64 -19.33 -26.95
N VAL A 5 -15.23 -19.72 -25.82
CA VAL A 5 -15.76 -18.79 -24.83
C VAL A 5 -14.59 -17.93 -24.36
N ARG A 6 -14.55 -16.66 -24.78
CA ARG A 6 -13.57 -15.70 -24.28
C ARG A 6 -13.77 -15.60 -22.77
N ARG A 7 -12.77 -16.05 -22.01
CA ARG A 7 -12.78 -15.98 -20.54
C ARG A 7 -12.62 -14.53 -20.11
N PRO A 8 -13.32 -14.10 -19.03
CA PRO A 8 -13.13 -12.76 -18.49
C PRO A 8 -11.68 -12.58 -18.00
N PRO A 9 -11.13 -11.35 -18.09
CA PRO A 9 -9.79 -11.07 -17.58
C PRO A 9 -9.72 -11.30 -16.05
N PRO A 10 -8.56 -11.68 -15.52
CA PRO A 10 -8.38 -11.87 -14.09
C PRO A 10 -8.59 -10.57 -13.31
N ASP A 11 -9.33 -10.64 -12.21
CA ASP A 11 -9.57 -9.50 -11.32
C ASP A 11 -8.25 -8.98 -10.69
N PRO A 12 -7.83 -7.73 -10.99
CA PRO A 12 -6.56 -7.18 -10.53
C PRO A 12 -6.54 -6.93 -9.01
N TYR A 13 -7.69 -6.78 -8.36
CA TYR A 13 -7.80 -6.50 -6.92
C TYR A 13 -7.77 -7.77 -6.05
N ARG A 14 -7.87 -8.97 -6.65
CA ARG A 14 -7.87 -10.25 -5.91
C ARG A 14 -6.70 -10.36 -4.93
N LYS A 15 -5.50 -10.01 -5.39
CA LYS A 15 -4.28 -10.06 -4.55
C LYS A 15 -4.26 -8.96 -3.49
N ALA A 16 -4.83 -7.79 -3.80
CA ALA A 16 -4.95 -6.69 -2.84
C ALA A 16 -5.88 -7.08 -1.68
N ARG A 17 -7.08 -7.57 -1.99
CA ARG A 17 -8.05 -8.07 -0.98
C ARG A 17 -7.44 -9.16 -0.11
N PHE A 18 -6.76 -10.14 -0.70
CA PHE A 18 -6.08 -11.19 0.07
C PHE A 18 -5.02 -10.65 1.04
N ARG A 19 -4.23 -9.65 0.62
CA ARG A 19 -3.20 -9.03 1.47
C ARG A 19 -3.80 -8.29 2.67
N GLU A 20 -4.98 -7.71 2.52
CA GLU A 20 -5.69 -7.05 3.63
C GLU A 20 -6.21 -8.07 4.63
N ILE A 21 -6.85 -9.14 4.16
CA ILE A 21 -7.28 -10.26 5.02
C ILE A 21 -6.08 -10.82 5.80
N ALA A 22 -4.96 -11.06 5.13
CA ALA A 22 -3.75 -11.55 5.79
C ALA A 22 -3.23 -10.56 6.86
N ARG A 23 -3.29 -9.24 6.59
CA ARG A 23 -2.91 -8.21 7.56
C ARG A 23 -3.84 -8.22 8.77
N GLU A 24 -5.14 -8.31 8.58
CA GLU A 24 -6.14 -8.35 9.65
C GLU A 24 -5.94 -9.56 10.57
N ILE A 25 -5.72 -10.73 9.98
CA ILE A 25 -5.45 -11.96 10.74
C ILE A 25 -4.22 -11.78 11.64
N VAL A 26 -3.11 -11.28 11.10
CA VAL A 26 -1.87 -11.07 11.87
C VAL A 26 -2.02 -9.96 12.91
N ALA A 27 -2.76 -8.90 12.61
CA ALA A 27 -3.03 -7.82 13.55
C ALA A 27 -3.87 -8.31 14.74
N LYS A 28 -4.94 -9.07 14.47
CA LYS A 28 -5.80 -9.69 15.48
C LYS A 28 -5.04 -10.69 16.33
N ASP A 29 -4.22 -11.55 15.71
CA ASP A 29 -3.33 -12.48 16.40
C ASP A 29 -2.41 -11.76 17.41
N ARG A 30 -1.70 -10.72 16.95
CA ARG A 30 -0.81 -9.92 17.82
C ARG A 30 -1.57 -9.25 18.95
N TYR A 31 -2.74 -8.68 18.67
CA TYR A 31 -3.59 -8.06 19.69
C TYR A 31 -4.02 -9.08 20.75
N ASN A 32 -4.58 -10.21 20.32
CA ASN A 32 -5.05 -11.26 21.24
C ASN A 32 -3.92 -11.78 22.12
N ARG A 33 -2.73 -12.08 21.54
CA ARG A 33 -1.55 -12.49 22.33
C ARG A 33 -1.13 -11.44 23.35
N LYS A 34 -1.13 -10.15 22.97
CA LYS A 34 -0.75 -9.05 23.89
C LYS A 34 -1.67 -8.99 25.12
N TYR A 35 -2.94 -9.32 24.96
CA TYR A 35 -3.95 -9.24 26.02
C TYR A 35 -4.33 -10.61 26.61
N GLY A 36 -3.57 -11.67 26.33
CA GLY A 36 -3.82 -13.02 26.87
C GLY A 36 -5.11 -13.68 26.38
N LEU A 37 -5.68 -13.20 25.27
CA LEU A 37 -6.89 -13.77 24.67
C LEU A 37 -6.54 -15.01 23.85
N SER A 38 -7.49 -15.94 23.73
CA SER A 38 -7.36 -17.11 22.87
C SER A 38 -7.11 -16.71 21.41
N VAL A 39 -6.28 -17.49 20.73
CA VAL A 39 -5.87 -17.25 19.36
C VAL A 39 -6.14 -18.49 18.51
N ASP A 40 -6.85 -18.32 17.40
CA ASP A 40 -6.97 -19.32 16.33
C ASP A 40 -6.49 -18.74 15.00
N THR A 41 -5.18 -18.50 14.90
CA THR A 41 -4.58 -17.98 13.66
C THR A 41 -4.66 -19.02 12.55
N ALA A 42 -4.51 -20.30 12.89
CA ALA A 42 -4.50 -21.40 11.93
C ALA A 42 -5.86 -21.54 11.23
N GLY A 43 -6.96 -21.56 11.99
CA GLY A 43 -8.31 -21.56 11.44
C GLY A 43 -8.62 -20.32 10.61
N ALA A 44 -8.18 -19.14 11.08
CA ALA A 44 -8.34 -17.90 10.33
C ALA A 44 -7.60 -17.93 8.97
N ILE A 45 -6.38 -18.48 8.92
CA ILE A 45 -5.63 -18.67 7.68
C ILE A 45 -6.32 -19.68 6.77
N ALA A 46 -6.78 -20.82 7.31
CA ALA A 46 -7.47 -21.85 6.53
C ALA A 46 -8.72 -21.29 5.84
N ASN A 47 -9.55 -20.54 6.57
CA ASN A 47 -10.74 -19.89 6.03
C ASN A 47 -10.39 -18.86 4.94
N ALA A 48 -9.33 -18.07 5.14
CA ALA A 48 -8.88 -17.10 4.15
C ALA A 48 -8.39 -17.76 2.85
N LEU A 49 -7.65 -18.87 2.97
CA LEU A 49 -7.20 -19.66 1.82
C LEU A 49 -8.37 -20.31 1.09
N GLU A 50 -9.32 -20.89 1.81
CA GLU A 50 -10.52 -21.50 1.21
C GLU A 50 -11.34 -20.45 0.45
N ARG A 51 -11.54 -19.27 1.04
CA ARG A 51 -12.25 -18.16 0.38
C ARG A 51 -11.51 -17.68 -0.88
N ALA A 52 -10.20 -17.49 -0.80
CA ALA A 52 -9.39 -17.10 -1.95
C ALA A 52 -9.41 -18.17 -3.06
N TYR A 53 -9.44 -19.45 -2.70
CA TYR A 53 -9.56 -20.56 -3.62
C TYR A 53 -10.92 -20.57 -4.34
N ARG A 54 -12.03 -20.40 -3.60
CA ARG A 54 -13.38 -20.28 -4.18
C ARG A 54 -13.48 -19.08 -5.14
N GLU A 55 -12.93 -17.92 -4.76
CA GLU A 55 -12.85 -16.74 -5.63
C GLU A 55 -12.02 -17.02 -6.90
N GLY A 56 -10.94 -17.81 -6.78
CA GLY A 56 -10.10 -18.23 -7.90
C GLY A 56 -10.79 -19.16 -8.89
N ILE A 57 -11.62 -20.09 -8.42
CA ILE A 57 -12.42 -21.00 -9.25
C ILE A 57 -13.52 -20.24 -9.99
N SER A 58 -14.30 -19.43 -9.26
CA SER A 58 -15.40 -18.65 -9.85
C SER A 58 -14.93 -17.63 -10.87
N GLY A 59 -13.69 -17.14 -10.73
CA GLY A 59 -13.05 -16.19 -11.64
C GLY A 59 -12.35 -16.79 -12.86
N GLY A 60 -12.52 -18.09 -13.14
CA GLY A 60 -11.98 -18.75 -14.33
C GLY A 60 -10.48 -19.06 -14.25
N GLY A 61 -10.17 -20.34 -14.00
CA GLY A 61 -8.91 -21.06 -14.31
C GLY A 61 -7.58 -20.28 -14.35
N SER A 62 -6.76 -20.54 -13.34
CA SER A 62 -5.32 -20.25 -13.20
C SER A 62 -4.57 -19.96 -14.52
N GLN A 63 -4.41 -18.67 -14.84
CA GLN A 63 -3.13 -18.20 -15.35
C GLN A 63 -2.32 -17.75 -14.14
N LEU A 64 -1.02 -18.09 -14.12
CA LEU A 64 -0.05 -17.49 -13.19
C LEU A 64 -0.37 -16.01 -13.11
N ALA A 65 -0.59 -15.49 -11.89
CA ALA A 65 -0.90 -14.09 -11.70
C ALA A 65 0.13 -13.29 -12.50
N PRO A 66 -0.29 -12.50 -13.51
CA PRO A 66 0.67 -11.74 -14.30
C PRO A 66 1.52 -10.95 -13.33
N ILE A 67 2.82 -10.87 -13.62
CA ILE A 67 3.66 -9.84 -13.02
C ILE A 67 2.86 -8.56 -13.26
N ILE A 68 2.42 -7.89 -12.19
CA ILE A 68 1.71 -6.63 -12.33
C ILE A 68 2.76 -5.67 -12.85
N GLU A 69 2.86 -5.59 -14.17
CA GLU A 69 3.48 -4.48 -14.87
C GLU A 69 2.54 -3.31 -14.59
N TYR A 70 2.89 -2.53 -13.57
CA TYR A 70 2.26 -1.24 -13.40
C TYR A 70 2.59 -0.47 -14.67
N PRO A 71 1.59 0.01 -15.44
CA PRO A 71 1.87 0.76 -16.65
C PRO A 71 2.85 1.89 -16.28
N ALA A 72 3.89 2.05 -17.09
CA ALA A 72 4.94 3.05 -16.87
C ALA A 72 4.29 4.43 -16.68
N ASP A 73 3.23 4.69 -17.46
CA ASP A 73 2.40 5.88 -17.38
C ASP A 73 0.99 5.53 -16.91
N GLY A 74 0.61 6.08 -15.75
CA GLY A 74 -0.77 6.00 -15.25
C GLY A 74 -0.88 6.05 -13.73
N LEU A 75 -1.97 6.68 -13.26
CA LEU A 75 -2.41 6.67 -11.86
C LEU A 75 -2.40 5.26 -11.28
N ILE A 76 -1.85 5.09 -10.08
CA ILE A 76 -1.94 3.82 -9.36
C ILE A 76 -3.23 3.83 -8.55
N ASP A 77 -4.05 2.81 -8.71
CA ASP A 77 -5.19 2.64 -7.81
C ASP A 77 -4.68 2.44 -6.37
N TRP A 78 -5.17 3.28 -5.47
CA TRP A 78 -4.82 3.31 -4.05
C TRP A 78 -4.86 1.92 -3.39
N ALA A 79 -5.84 1.08 -3.74
CA ALA A 79 -5.99 -0.27 -3.22
C ALA A 79 -4.85 -1.23 -3.62
N LEU A 80 -4.17 -0.96 -4.75
CA LEU A 80 -3.09 -1.80 -5.25
C LEU A 80 -1.76 -1.54 -4.54
N ILE A 81 -1.62 -0.40 -3.84
CA ILE A 81 -0.47 -0.14 -2.97
C ILE A 81 -0.51 -1.16 -1.81
N PRO A 82 0.55 -1.91 -1.51
CA PRO A 82 0.52 -2.89 -0.44
C PRO A 82 0.19 -2.25 0.92
N PRO A 83 -0.50 -2.94 1.85
CA PRO A 83 -1.12 -2.29 3.00
C PRO A 83 -0.16 -1.46 3.86
N ARG A 84 1.01 -2.02 4.20
CA ARG A 84 2.00 -1.33 5.03
C ARG A 84 2.66 -0.13 4.33
N PRO A 85 3.16 -0.26 3.09
CA PRO A 85 3.54 0.88 2.26
C PRO A 85 2.43 1.93 2.10
N ARG A 86 1.17 1.53 1.89
CA ARG A 86 0.03 2.43 1.73
C ARG A 86 -0.18 3.31 2.96
N ASN A 87 -0.12 2.74 4.16
CA ASN A 87 -0.20 3.50 5.42
C ASN A 87 0.91 4.56 5.53
N ALA A 88 2.14 4.19 5.13
CA ALA A 88 3.26 5.11 5.14
C ALA A 88 3.09 6.21 4.09
N PHE A 89 2.67 5.84 2.88
CA PHE A 89 2.42 6.78 1.79
C PHE A 89 1.33 7.77 2.14
N TRP A 90 0.23 7.32 2.75
CA TRP A 90 -0.81 8.20 3.27
C TRP A 90 -0.24 9.25 4.23
N SER A 91 0.61 8.82 5.17
CA SER A 91 1.22 9.72 6.15
C SER A 91 2.16 10.72 5.46
N ILE A 92 3.00 10.25 4.54
CA ILE A 92 3.91 11.09 3.75
C ILE A 92 3.09 12.14 3.00
N CYS A 93 2.11 11.75 2.19
CA CYS A 93 1.30 12.68 1.40
C CYS A 93 0.52 13.65 2.27
N LEU A 94 -0.09 13.19 3.37
CA LEU A 94 -0.80 14.07 4.29
C LEU A 94 0.11 15.19 4.79
N PHE A 95 1.34 14.84 5.16
CA PHE A 95 2.27 15.77 5.77
C PHE A 95 3.08 16.60 4.77
N THR A 96 3.24 16.17 3.52
CA THR A 96 3.99 16.94 2.50
C THR A 96 3.09 17.70 1.54
N LEU A 97 1.90 17.17 1.24
CA LEU A 97 0.96 17.71 0.24
C LEU A 97 -0.32 18.31 0.84
N SER A 98 -0.61 18.09 2.13
CA SER A 98 -1.88 18.45 2.78
C SER A 98 -3.10 17.65 2.25
N ARG A 99 -4.26 17.82 2.92
CA ARG A 99 -5.52 17.11 2.63
C ARG A 99 -6.60 17.98 1.93
N ASP A 100 -6.40 19.28 1.79
CA ASP A 100 -7.39 20.26 1.31
C ASP A 100 -6.71 21.44 0.61
N ASN A 101 -7.42 22.57 0.39
CA ASN A 101 -6.87 23.88 -0.05
C ASN A 101 -5.85 24.51 0.93
N LYS A 102 -5.27 23.74 1.84
CA LYS A 102 -4.17 24.19 2.68
C LYS A 102 -2.89 24.16 1.86
N PRO A 103 -2.02 25.17 1.98
CA PRO A 103 -0.73 25.14 1.31
C PRO A 103 0.03 23.87 1.69
N ALA A 104 0.64 23.22 0.69
CA ALA A 104 1.51 22.08 0.90
C ALA A 104 2.73 22.55 1.70
N PRO A 105 2.97 22.02 2.90
CA PRO A 105 4.13 22.41 3.71
C PRO A 105 5.46 22.00 3.06
N GLY A 106 5.42 21.12 2.06
CA GLY A 106 6.59 20.51 1.47
C GLY A 106 7.21 19.48 2.42
N GLY A 107 8.34 18.92 2.01
CA GLY A 107 9.08 17.95 2.80
C GLY A 107 9.62 16.82 1.94
N TYR A 108 10.58 16.11 2.51
CA TYR A 108 11.32 15.06 1.85
C TYR A 108 11.71 13.98 2.87
N LEU A 109 12.02 12.80 2.37
CA LEU A 109 12.54 11.71 3.17
C LEU A 109 14.07 11.71 3.08
N VAL A 110 14.73 11.57 4.23
CA VAL A 110 16.19 11.40 4.31
C VAL A 110 16.53 9.99 4.81
N PRO A 111 17.67 9.41 4.40
CA PRO A 111 18.16 8.17 4.96
C PRO A 111 18.35 8.30 6.47
N ALA A 112 17.93 7.28 7.21
CA ALA A 112 18.03 7.22 8.67
C ALA A 112 18.17 5.78 9.15
N THR A 113 18.61 5.61 10.39
CA THR A 113 18.69 4.30 11.04
C THR A 113 17.44 4.07 11.87
N THR A 114 16.77 2.95 11.64
CA THR A 114 15.64 2.51 12.47
C THR A 114 16.11 2.12 13.88
N GLU A 115 15.20 2.08 14.85
CA GLU A 115 15.48 1.61 16.23
C GLU A 115 16.15 0.22 16.29
N ARG A 116 15.94 -0.61 15.28
CA ARG A 116 16.52 -1.96 15.16
C ARG A 116 17.92 -1.97 14.51
N GLY A 117 18.52 -0.81 14.26
CA GLY A 117 19.81 -0.70 13.58
C GLY A 117 19.77 -0.96 12.07
N THR A 118 18.58 -1.09 11.47
CA THR A 118 18.41 -1.32 10.03
C THR A 118 18.19 -0.03 9.25
N SER A 119 18.48 -0.03 7.96
CA SER A 119 18.22 1.10 7.04
C SER A 119 16.74 1.48 6.98
N GLY A 120 16.49 2.78 6.97
CA GLY A 120 15.17 3.37 6.84
C GLY A 120 15.23 4.83 6.41
N TRP A 121 14.09 5.49 6.52
CA TRP A 121 13.85 6.82 5.99
C TRP A 121 13.07 7.65 6.99
N MET A 122 13.53 8.87 7.24
CA MET A 122 12.88 9.81 8.14
C MET A 122 12.24 10.93 7.33
N LEU A 123 10.99 11.28 7.68
CA LEU A 123 10.29 12.38 7.02
C LEU A 123 10.68 13.72 7.66
N VAL A 124 11.23 14.62 6.85
CA VAL A 124 11.62 15.97 7.22
C VAL A 124 10.60 16.95 6.64
N ILE A 125 9.99 17.76 7.50
CA ILE A 125 8.99 18.78 7.12
C ILE A 125 9.45 20.11 7.72
N PRO A 126 9.38 21.24 6.99
CA PRO A 126 9.92 22.52 7.46
C PRO A 126 9.38 23.00 8.82
N GLN A 127 8.14 22.64 9.18
CA GLN A 127 7.51 23.07 10.44
C GLN A 127 7.42 21.97 11.51
N ARG A 128 7.91 20.75 11.24
CA ARG A 128 7.79 19.64 12.20
C ARG A 128 8.81 18.54 11.92
N THR A 129 9.55 18.16 12.96
CA THR A 129 10.38 16.95 12.91
C THR A 129 9.48 15.73 13.08
N HIS A 130 9.41 14.86 12.08
CA HIS A 130 8.71 13.58 12.20
C HIS A 130 9.70 12.52 12.70
N GLU A 131 9.62 12.18 13.98
CA GLU A 131 10.61 11.29 14.62
C GLU A 131 10.54 9.84 14.12
N LYS A 132 9.43 9.44 13.51
CA LYS A 132 9.21 8.06 13.10
C LYS A 132 10.00 7.71 11.84
N VAL A 133 10.98 6.81 12.00
CA VAL A 133 11.74 6.22 10.89
C VAL A 133 10.95 5.08 10.23
N LEU A 134 10.78 5.16 8.92
CA LEU A 134 10.16 4.16 8.05
C LEU A 134 11.23 3.22 7.49
N GLY A 135 11.22 1.95 7.89
CA GLY A 135 12.21 0.99 7.37
C GLY A 135 12.06 0.72 5.86
N ASP A 136 13.17 0.36 5.20
CA ASP A 136 13.26 0.16 3.74
C ASP A 136 12.19 -0.75 3.15
N LYS A 137 11.82 -1.82 3.85
CA LYS A 137 10.75 -2.75 3.40
C LYS A 137 9.39 -2.05 3.20
N THR A 138 9.22 -0.86 3.77
CA THR A 138 8.03 -0.01 3.61
C THR A 138 8.19 0.99 2.46
N ILE A 139 9.39 1.55 2.27
CA ILE A 139 9.68 2.61 1.28
C ILE A 139 9.98 2.05 -0.11
N VAL A 140 10.79 0.98 -0.21
CA VAL A 140 11.17 0.38 -1.50
C VAL A 140 9.97 0.03 -2.38
N PRO A 141 8.85 -0.53 -1.86
CA PRO A 141 7.66 -0.72 -2.67
C PRO A 141 7.08 0.57 -3.25
N LEU A 142 7.12 1.69 -2.53
CA LEU A 142 6.62 2.99 -3.00
C LEU A 142 7.50 3.56 -4.12
N VAL A 143 8.82 3.40 -4.00
CA VAL A 143 9.77 3.78 -5.06
C VAL A 143 9.58 2.91 -6.30
N ARG A 144 9.42 1.59 -6.14
CA ARG A 144 9.14 0.66 -7.27
C ARG A 144 7.81 0.94 -7.96
N LEU A 145 6.84 1.46 -7.22
CA LEU A 145 5.56 1.93 -7.76
C LEU A 145 5.68 3.31 -8.42
N GLY A 146 6.83 3.99 -8.29
CA GLY A 146 7.06 5.32 -8.86
C GLY A 146 6.21 6.40 -8.19
N VAL A 147 5.68 6.18 -6.98
CA VAL A 147 4.95 7.21 -6.22
C VAL A 147 5.86 8.01 -5.29
N LEU A 148 7.08 7.52 -5.07
CA LEU A 148 8.19 8.26 -4.51
C LEU A 148 9.35 8.20 -5.51
N GLU A 149 10.12 9.28 -5.59
CA GLU A 149 11.28 9.40 -6.47
C GLU A 149 12.40 10.17 -5.78
N ALA A 150 13.62 10.08 -6.33
CA ALA A 150 14.74 10.88 -5.87
C ALA A 150 14.49 12.35 -6.17
N ASP A 151 14.89 13.23 -5.25
CA ASP A 151 14.85 14.67 -5.47
C ASP A 151 15.91 15.07 -6.50
N ASP A 152 15.54 15.92 -7.47
CA ASP A 152 16.44 16.37 -8.55
C ASP A 152 17.61 17.19 -7.98
N ASP A 153 17.35 17.99 -6.94
CA ASP A 153 18.35 18.83 -6.29
C ASP A 153 19.28 18.02 -5.37
N ASN A 154 18.79 16.92 -4.81
CA ASN A 154 19.56 16.03 -3.95
C ASN A 154 19.09 14.57 -4.06
N PRO A 155 19.78 13.74 -4.85
CA PRO A 155 19.39 12.35 -5.07
C PRO A 155 19.39 11.46 -3.82
N ALA A 156 19.98 11.91 -2.71
CA ALA A 156 19.89 11.23 -1.42
C ALA A 156 18.53 11.41 -0.74
N HIS A 157 17.73 12.39 -1.15
CA HIS A 157 16.39 12.63 -0.65
C HIS A 157 15.36 11.92 -1.53
N LEU A 158 14.25 11.49 -0.92
CA LEU A 158 13.07 11.07 -1.67
C LEU A 158 11.93 12.06 -1.47
N VAL A 159 11.23 12.37 -2.56
CA VAL A 159 10.05 13.22 -2.59
C VAL A 159 8.87 12.47 -3.18
N VAL A 160 7.67 13.02 -3.00
CA VAL A 160 6.48 12.49 -3.66
C VAL A 160 6.53 12.88 -5.13
N SER A 161 6.56 11.88 -6.01
CA SER A 161 6.63 12.09 -7.45
C SER A 161 5.35 12.73 -7.99
N ASN A 162 5.38 13.20 -9.24
CA ASN A 162 4.16 13.67 -9.89
C ASN A 162 3.07 12.59 -9.94
N ARG A 163 3.45 11.35 -10.28
CA ARG A 163 2.55 10.19 -10.22
C ARG A 163 1.99 9.96 -8.81
N GLY A 164 2.81 10.13 -7.79
CA GLY A 164 2.40 10.05 -6.38
C GLY A 164 1.40 11.13 -5.98
N LYS A 165 1.63 12.37 -6.42
CA LYS A 165 0.71 13.51 -6.19
C LYS A 165 -0.64 13.26 -6.85
N GLU A 166 -0.65 12.85 -8.12
CA GLU A 166 -1.88 12.53 -8.84
C GLU A 166 -2.66 11.39 -8.16
N THR A 167 -1.96 10.33 -7.74
CA THR A 167 -2.54 9.21 -7.00
C THR A 167 -3.18 9.67 -5.68
N TRP A 168 -2.51 10.56 -4.93
CA TRP A 168 -3.03 11.14 -3.69
C TRP A 168 -4.28 11.99 -3.93
N PHE A 169 -4.26 12.89 -4.91
CA PHE A 169 -5.40 13.77 -5.17
C PHE A 169 -6.61 13.00 -5.70
N GLN A 170 -6.40 11.96 -6.52
CA GLN A 170 -7.50 11.08 -6.93
C GLN A 170 -8.12 10.35 -5.74
N PHE A 171 -7.29 9.86 -4.80
CA PHE A 171 -7.76 9.26 -3.56
C PHE A 171 -8.64 10.23 -2.74
N LEU A 172 -8.21 11.48 -2.60
CA LEU A 172 -8.99 12.51 -1.92
C LEU A 172 -10.31 12.83 -2.65
N GLN A 173 -10.28 12.97 -3.98
CA GLN A 173 -11.47 13.22 -4.80
C GLN A 173 -12.53 12.13 -4.67
N ARG A 174 -12.11 10.88 -4.50
CA ARG A 174 -13.02 9.74 -4.24
C ARG A 174 -13.56 9.71 -2.80
N GLY A 175 -13.25 10.70 -1.99
CA GLY A 175 -13.67 10.77 -0.57
C GLY A 175 -12.88 9.83 0.33
N GLY A 176 -11.67 9.45 -0.06
CA GLY A 176 -10.81 8.52 0.68
C GLY A 176 -10.65 8.87 2.16
N ARG A 177 -10.91 7.90 3.03
CA ARG A 177 -10.75 8.00 4.49
C ARG A 177 -9.86 6.87 4.96
N PHE A 178 -8.70 7.18 5.49
CA PHE A 178 -7.81 6.19 6.09
C PHE A 178 -8.16 6.02 7.58
N PRO A 179 -8.18 4.79 8.14
CA PRO A 179 -7.82 3.50 7.53
C PRO A 179 -8.97 2.73 6.84
N ASP A 180 -10.15 3.35 6.70
CA ASP A 180 -11.36 2.72 6.16
C ASP A 180 -11.46 2.77 4.62
N ASP A 181 -10.32 2.96 3.95
CA ASP A 181 -10.18 3.32 2.53
C ASP A 181 -10.53 2.19 1.55
N LEU A 182 -11.01 1.06 2.07
CA LEU A 182 -11.36 -0.15 1.32
C LEU A 182 -12.82 -0.56 1.47
N THR A 183 -13.67 0.29 2.03
CA THR A 183 -15.06 -0.08 2.38
C THR A 183 -15.95 -0.48 1.19
N ASN A 184 -15.52 -0.28 -0.06
CA ASN A 184 -16.26 -0.70 -1.27
C ASN A 184 -15.33 -1.21 -2.40
N LEU A 185 -14.54 -2.26 -2.15
CA LEU A 185 -13.90 -3.06 -3.22
C LEU A 185 -14.66 -4.34 -3.55
#